data_AF-A0A832XZ88-F1
#
_entry.id   AF-A0A832XZ88-F1
#
_cell.length_a   1.000
_cell.length_b   1.000
_cell.length_c   1.000
_cell.angle_alpha   90.00
_cell.angle_beta   90.00
_cell.angle_gamma   90.00
#
_symmetry.space_group_name_H-M   'P 1'
#
loop_
_entity.id
_entity.type
_entity.pdbx_description
1 polymer ?
#
loop_
_entity_poly.entity_id
_entity_poly.type
_entity_poly.pdbx_seq_one_letter_code
_entity_poly.pdbx_strand_id
1 'polypeptide(L)'
;MSIDARISNALGITSSEIVQQIVDPKPVVPRPTGDFEDADIDYKYSRENFYSLVERGQDAVTGILELAKESEHPRTYEVAGQLIKVVSEVTEKLADLQDKMKRLKEVPDHAPRNVTNALFVGSTKELQALLNKDERPSITSKKEE
;
A
#
# COMPACT_ATOMS: atom_id res chain seq x y z
N MET A 1 61.46 17.22 -7.75
CA MET A 1 60.14 16.55 -7.64
C MET A 1 60.34 15.25 -6.89
N SER A 2 59.56 14.98 -5.83
CA SER A 2 59.65 13.72 -5.07
C SER A 2 59.22 12.55 -5.95
N ILE A 3 59.80 11.37 -5.71
CA ILE A 3 59.42 10.11 -6.38
C ILE A 3 57.93 9.84 -6.19
N ASP A 4 57.39 10.15 -5.01
CA ASP A 4 55.97 10.02 -4.71
C ASP A 4 55.09 10.82 -5.69
N ALA A 5 55.51 12.03 -6.08
CA ALA A 5 54.75 12.85 -7.02
C ALA A 5 54.72 12.26 -8.44
N ARG A 6 55.78 11.54 -8.84
CA ARG A 6 55.80 10.81 -10.11
C ARG A 6 54.93 9.55 -10.06
N ILE A 7 54.93 8.85 -8.93
CA ILE A 7 54.08 7.67 -8.71
C ILE A 7 52.61 8.08 -8.72
N SER A 8 52.24 9.14 -8.01
CA SER A 8 50.86 9.64 -7.98
C SER A 8 50.37 10.10 -9.35
N ASN A 9 51.25 10.67 -10.19
CA ASN A 9 50.92 11.07 -11.56
C ASN A 9 50.80 9.86 -12.49
N ALA A 10 51.74 8.92 -12.42
CA ALA A 10 51.70 7.68 -13.21
C ALA A 10 50.49 6.79 -12.88
N LEU A 11 50.04 6.82 -11.62
CA LEU A 11 48.85 6.11 -11.16
C LEU A 11 47.55 6.92 -11.30
N GLY A 12 47.60 8.13 -11.88
CA GLY A 12 46.41 8.96 -12.14
C GLY A 12 45.67 9.45 -10.88
N ILE A 13 46.32 9.43 -9.71
CA ILE A 13 45.70 9.74 -8.41
C ILE A 13 45.76 11.24 -8.11
N THR A 14 46.55 12.01 -8.86
CA THR A 14 46.54 13.47 -8.75
C THR A 14 45.33 14.04 -9.47
N SER A 15 44.29 14.30 -8.70
CA SER A 15 43.30 15.34 -9.00
C SER A 15 42.39 15.08 -10.21
N SER A 16 41.75 13.91 -10.26
CA SER A 16 40.48 13.78 -10.97
C SER A 16 39.38 13.66 -9.93
N GLU A 17 38.78 14.80 -9.64
CA GLU A 17 37.45 14.97 -9.05
C GLU A 17 36.65 13.66 -9.01
N ILE A 18 36.64 12.99 -7.85
CA ILE A 18 35.45 12.22 -7.50
C ILE A 18 34.39 13.28 -7.27
N VAL A 19 33.79 13.76 -8.37
CA VAL A 19 32.50 14.42 -8.30
C VAL A 19 31.61 13.30 -7.77
N GLN A 20 31.46 13.25 -6.44
CA GLN A 20 30.24 12.73 -5.86
C GLN A 20 29.16 13.59 -6.51
N GLN A 21 28.62 13.08 -7.61
CA GLN A 21 27.35 13.55 -8.11
C GLN A 21 26.42 13.19 -6.95
N ILE A 22 26.24 14.15 -6.04
CA ILE A 22 25.17 14.13 -5.08
C ILE A 22 23.95 14.21 -5.99
N VAL A 23 23.50 13.04 -6.43
CA VAL A 23 22.20 12.87 -7.03
C VAL A 23 21.28 13.24 -5.90
N ASP A 24 20.95 14.52 -5.78
CA ASP A 24 19.87 14.98 -4.92
C ASP A 24 18.74 14.00 -5.20
N PRO A 25 18.30 13.21 -4.20
CA PRO A 25 17.25 12.23 -4.39
C PRO A 25 15.95 13.03 -4.49
N LYS A 26 15.81 13.76 -5.58
CA LYS A 26 14.60 14.47 -5.92
C LYS A 26 13.59 13.35 -6.14
N PRO A 27 12.54 13.27 -5.32
CA PRO A 27 11.54 12.24 -5.48
C PRO A 27 11.01 12.37 -6.91
N VAL A 28 11.02 11.24 -7.62
CA VAL A 28 10.65 11.13 -9.04
C VAL A 28 9.24 11.66 -9.26
N VAL A 29 8.40 11.44 -8.24
CA VAL A 29 7.05 11.94 -8.17
C VAL A 29 7.08 13.19 -7.30
N PRO A 30 6.77 14.38 -7.85
CA PRO A 30 6.63 15.58 -7.04
C PRO A 30 5.50 15.36 -6.02
N ARG A 31 5.79 15.63 -4.75
CA ARG A 31 4.78 15.53 -3.70
C ARG A 31 3.62 16.47 -4.04
N PRO A 32 2.36 16.00 -4.03
CA PRO A 32 1.22 16.88 -4.23
C PRO A 32 1.26 18.02 -3.20
N THR A 33 1.08 19.25 -3.68
CA THR A 33 0.91 20.44 -2.85
C THR A 33 -0.59 20.67 -2.75
N GLY A 34 -1.20 20.18 -1.67
CA GLY A 34 -2.64 20.27 -1.43
C GLY A 34 -2.98 19.86 0.01
N ASP A 35 -4.19 20.20 0.44
CA ASP A 35 -4.69 19.87 1.77
C ASP A 35 -4.65 18.35 2.00
N PHE A 36 -4.09 17.94 3.13
CA PHE A 36 -3.87 16.54 3.55
C PHE A 36 -5.16 15.73 3.77
N GLU A 37 -6.32 16.24 3.33
CA GLU A 37 -7.62 15.62 3.55
C GLU A 37 -8.08 14.73 2.39
N ASP A 38 -7.42 14.80 1.23
CA ASP A 38 -7.84 14.04 0.06
C ASP A 38 -7.12 12.69 -0.02
N ALA A 39 -7.71 11.67 0.63
CA ALA A 39 -7.20 10.30 0.64
C ALA A 39 -6.99 9.71 -0.77
N ASP A 40 -7.73 10.19 -1.77
CA ASP A 40 -7.55 9.77 -3.17
C ASP A 40 -6.25 10.35 -3.78
N ILE A 41 -5.84 11.56 -3.38
CA ILE A 41 -4.56 12.18 -3.79
C ILE A 41 -3.38 11.40 -3.20
N ASP A 42 -3.42 11.11 -1.90
CA ASP A 42 -2.36 10.36 -1.21
C ASP A 42 -2.21 8.95 -1.76
N TYR A 43 -3.34 8.30 -2.07
CA TYR A 43 -3.33 7.00 -2.72
C TYR A 43 -2.73 7.07 -4.13
N LYS A 44 -3.11 8.06 -4.95
CA LYS A 44 -2.56 8.22 -6.30
C LYS A 44 -1.05 8.45 -6.25
N TYR A 45 -0.59 9.33 -5.37
CA TYR A 45 0.83 9.62 -5.16
C TYR A 45 1.60 8.37 -4.71
N SER A 46 1.08 7.66 -3.71
CA SER A 46 1.70 6.42 -3.22
C SER A 46 1.80 5.36 -4.31
N ARG A 47 0.73 5.18 -5.08
CA ARG A 47 0.67 4.22 -6.19
C ARG A 47 1.70 4.56 -7.29
N GLU A 48 1.79 5.82 -7.67
CA GLU A 48 2.76 6.29 -8.68
C GLU A 48 4.20 6.12 -8.19
N ASN A 49 4.46 6.41 -6.91
CA ASN A 49 5.76 6.18 -6.30
C ASN A 49 6.14 4.70 -6.29
N PHE A 50 5.21 3.81 -5.93
CA PHE A 50 5.46 2.36 -5.98
C PHE A 50 5.75 1.86 -7.40
N TYR A 51 5.03 2.32 -8.41
CA TYR A 51 5.34 1.97 -9.81
C TYR A 51 6.74 2.41 -10.21
N SER A 52 7.13 3.66 -9.87
CA SER A 52 8.47 4.17 -10.17
C SER A 52 9.57 3.36 -9.47
N LEU A 53 9.33 2.92 -8.23
CA LEU A 53 10.27 2.07 -7.49
C LEU A 53 10.37 0.66 -8.08
N VAL A 54 9.27 0.08 -8.55
CA VAL A 54 9.27 -1.24 -9.20
C VAL A 54 10.01 -1.19 -10.53
N GLU A 55 9.76 -0.20 -11.38
CA GLU A 55 10.42 -0.04 -12.68
C GLU A 55 11.93 0.11 -12.52
N ARG A 56 12.37 1.06 -11.68
CA ARG A 56 13.80 1.25 -11.37
C ARG A 56 14.42 0.06 -10.66
N GLY A 57 13.63 -0.63 -9.84
CA GLY A 57 14.03 -1.87 -9.19
C GLY A 57 14.33 -2.97 -10.22
N GLN A 58 13.48 -3.12 -11.24
CA GLN A 58 13.69 -4.07 -12.33
C GLN A 58 14.90 -3.71 -13.19
N ASP A 59 15.11 -2.42 -13.48
CA ASP A 59 16.30 -1.95 -14.19
C ASP A 59 17.58 -2.24 -13.39
N ALA A 60 17.56 -1.94 -12.09
CA ALA A 60 18.68 -2.22 -11.19
C ALA A 60 18.95 -3.72 -11.06
N VAL A 61 17.90 -4.55 -11.03
CA VAL A 61 18.01 -6.02 -11.05
C VAL A 61 18.68 -6.49 -12.35
N THR A 62 18.29 -5.92 -13.50
CA THR A 62 18.91 -6.26 -14.78
C THR A 62 20.39 -5.87 -14.80
N GLY A 63 20.72 -4.65 -14.36
CA GLY A 63 22.09 -4.16 -14.30
C GLY A 63 22.99 -4.97 -13.35
N ILE A 64 22.49 -5.33 -12.16
CA ILE A 64 23.27 -6.16 -11.23
C ILE A 64 23.43 -7.60 -11.74
N LEU A 65 22.46 -8.13 -12.48
CA LEU A 65 22.57 -9.46 -13.09
C LEU A 65 23.59 -9.48 -14.23
N GLU A 66 23.68 -8.40 -15.01
CA GLU A 66 24.72 -8.23 -16.02
C GLU A 66 26.11 -8.15 -15.37
N LEU A 67 26.25 -7.33 -14.31
CA LEU A 67 27.49 -7.26 -13.52
C LEU A 67 27.84 -8.60 -12.84
N ALA A 68 26.83 -9.36 -12.39
CA ALA A 68 27.04 -10.68 -11.81
C ALA A 68 27.56 -11.69 -12.83
N LYS A 69 27.09 -11.60 -14.08
CA LYS A 69 27.59 -12.41 -15.20
C LYS A 69 29.02 -12.02 -15.57
N GLU A 70 29.33 -10.74 -15.62
CA GLU A 70 30.68 -10.24 -15.94
C GLU A 70 31.71 -10.51 -14.83
N SER A 71 31.32 -10.33 -13.57
CA SER A 71 32.25 -10.49 -12.44
C SER A 71 32.50 -11.95 -12.04
N GLU A 72 31.62 -12.87 -12.45
CA GLU A 72 31.60 -14.29 -12.04
C GLU A 72 31.72 -14.51 -10.51
N HIS A 73 31.46 -13.47 -9.70
CA HIS A 73 31.71 -13.50 -8.27
C HIS A 73 30.45 -13.93 -7.51
N PRO A 74 30.50 -14.97 -6.65
CA PRO A 74 29.32 -15.49 -5.94
C PRO A 74 28.57 -14.42 -5.13
N ARG A 75 29.31 -13.46 -4.55
CA ARG A 75 28.74 -12.35 -3.78
C ARG A 75 27.80 -11.47 -4.61
N THR A 76 28.06 -11.27 -5.91
CA THR A 76 27.23 -10.41 -6.76
C THR A 76 25.84 -11.04 -6.96
N TYR A 77 25.78 -12.38 -7.06
CA TYR A 77 24.52 -13.12 -7.14
C TYR A 77 23.71 -13.06 -5.84
N GLU A 78 24.36 -13.07 -4.68
CA GLU A 78 23.67 -12.88 -3.40
C GLU A 78 23.02 -11.50 -3.29
N VAL A 79 23.75 -10.46 -3.70
CA VAL A 79 23.24 -9.09 -3.71
C VAL A 79 22.11 -8.95 -4.73
N ALA A 80 22.21 -9.59 -5.90
CA ALA A 80 21.12 -9.65 -6.86
C ALA A 80 19.87 -10.32 -6.27
N GLY A 81 20.03 -11.44 -5.54
CA GLY A 81 18.93 -12.09 -4.83
C GLY A 81 18.30 -11.22 -3.75
N GLN A 82 19.11 -10.46 -3.01
CA GLN A 82 18.61 -9.47 -2.04
C GLN A 82 17.83 -8.34 -2.73
N LEU A 83 18.33 -7.83 -3.85
CA LEU A 83 17.66 -6.77 -4.60
C LEU A 83 16.31 -7.26 -5.16
N ILE A 84 16.27 -8.46 -5.74
CA ILE A 84 15.02 -9.09 -6.22
C ILE A 84 14.02 -9.22 -5.07
N LYS A 85 14.47 -9.64 -3.88
CA LYS A 85 13.60 -9.71 -2.70
C LYS A 85 12.99 -8.34 -2.36
N VAL A 86 13.80 -7.28 -2.36
CA VAL A 86 13.31 -5.91 -2.10
C VAL A 86 12.27 -5.49 -3.15
N VAL A 87 12.51 -5.77 -4.45
CA VAL A 87 11.55 -5.46 -5.52
C VAL A 87 10.23 -6.22 -5.34
N SER A 88 10.30 -7.49 -4.93
CA SER A 88 9.12 -8.30 -4.60
C SER A 88 8.32 -7.71 -3.43
N GLU A 89 8.99 -7.31 -2.34
CA GLU A 89 8.35 -6.67 -1.18
C GLU A 89 7.69 -5.32 -1.55
N VAL A 90 8.30 -4.54 -2.45
CA VAL A 90 7.70 -3.29 -2.96
C VAL A 90 6.46 -3.58 -3.81
N THR A 91 6.49 -4.65 -4.60
CA THR A 91 5.36 -5.09 -5.42
C THR A 91 4.21 -5.62 -4.55
N GLU A 92 4.51 -6.34 -3.47
CA GLU A 92 3.52 -6.79 -2.49
C GLU A 92 2.85 -5.59 -1.79
N LYS A 93 3.64 -4.58 -1.37
CA LYS A 93 3.10 -3.34 -0.80
C LYS A 93 2.20 -2.57 -1.76
N LEU A 94 2.48 -2.62 -3.06
CA LEU A 94 1.60 -2.06 -4.08
C LEU A 94 0.25 -2.80 -4.10
N ALA A 95 0.25 -4.14 -4.02
CA ALA A 95 -0.98 -4.93 -3.96
C ALA A 95 -1.79 -4.64 -2.68
N ASP A 96 -1.12 -4.61 -1.52
CA ASP A 96 -1.73 -4.26 -0.24
C ASP A 96 -2.38 -2.87 -0.25
N LEU A 97 -1.76 -1.91 -0.95
CA LEU A 97 -2.31 -0.56 -1.11
C LEU A 97 -3.65 -0.60 -1.87
N GLN A 98 -3.75 -1.42 -2.91
CA GLN A 98 -4.99 -1.60 -3.68
C GLN A 98 -6.11 -2.18 -2.80
N ASP A 99 -5.79 -3.24 -2.04
CA ASP A 99 -6.76 -3.89 -1.17
C ASP A 99 -7.24 -2.95 -0.06
N LYS A 100 -6.33 -2.17 0.55
CA LYS A 100 -6.69 -1.17 1.56
C LYS A 100 -7.61 -0.09 1.00
N MET A 101 -7.35 0.43 -0.20
CA MET A 101 -8.26 1.42 -0.80
C MET A 101 -9.60 0.82 -1.17
N LYS A 102 -9.64 -0.41 -1.65
CA LYS A 102 -10.89 -1.10 -1.93
C LYS A 102 -11.73 -1.25 -0.67
N ARG A 103 -11.11 -1.68 0.44
CA ARG A 103 -11.77 -1.79 1.76
C ARG A 103 -12.23 -0.45 2.32
N LEU A 104 -11.48 0.64 2.10
CA LEU A 104 -11.89 1.99 2.50
C LEU A 104 -13.07 2.52 1.67
N LYS A 105 -13.18 2.11 0.40
CA LYS A 105 -14.29 2.49 -0.51
C LYS A 105 -15.52 1.59 -0.37
N GLU A 106 -15.38 0.37 0.13
CA GLU A 106 -16.50 -0.51 0.48
C GLU A 106 -17.24 0.08 1.68
N VAL A 107 -18.26 0.89 1.42
CA VAL A 107 -19.23 1.34 2.43
C VAL A 107 -19.86 0.09 3.07
N PRO A 108 -19.98 -0.01 4.41
CA PRO A 108 -20.62 -1.15 5.05
C PRO A 108 -22.14 -1.10 4.80
N ASP A 109 -22.58 -1.51 3.61
CA ASP A 109 -24.00 -1.64 3.25
C ASP A 109 -24.63 -2.92 3.83
N HIS A 110 -23.90 -3.60 4.73
CA HIS A 110 -24.30 -4.81 5.45
C HIS A 110 -24.81 -4.54 6.87
N ALA A 111 -25.18 -3.31 7.21
CA ALA A 111 -26.00 -3.10 8.39
C ALA A 111 -27.39 -3.73 8.15
N PRO A 112 -27.92 -4.58 9.05
CA PRO A 112 -29.24 -5.17 8.87
C PRO A 112 -30.29 -4.05 8.79
N ARG A 113 -30.83 -3.82 7.58
CA ARG A 113 -31.85 -2.78 7.32
C ARG A 113 -33.17 -2.99 8.07
N ASN A 114 -33.34 -4.16 8.68
CA ASN A 114 -34.53 -4.53 9.42
C ASN A 114 -34.17 -4.86 10.87
N VAL A 115 -34.11 -3.83 11.72
CA VAL A 115 -34.33 -4.03 13.16
C VAL A 115 -35.81 -4.34 13.35
N THR A 116 -36.18 -5.62 13.33
CA THR A 116 -37.53 -6.04 13.72
C THR A 116 -37.66 -5.75 15.21
N ASN A 117 -38.20 -4.58 15.52
CA ASN A 117 -38.41 -4.09 16.87
C ASN A 117 -39.45 -5.00 17.56
N ALA A 118 -38.98 -6.01 18.29
CA ALA A 118 -39.82 -6.92 19.06
C ALA A 118 -40.29 -6.30 20.40
N LEU A 119 -40.42 -4.96 20.47
CA LEU A 119 -41.10 -4.33 21.60
C LEU A 119 -42.61 -4.55 21.47
N PHE A 120 -43.15 -5.45 22.29
CA PHE A 120 -44.59 -5.55 22.52
C PHE A 120 -45.04 -4.37 23.39
N VAL A 121 -45.74 -3.40 22.78
CA VAL A 121 -46.36 -2.29 23.49
C VAL A 121 -47.80 -2.64 23.88
N GLY A 122 -47.96 -3.27 25.05
CA GLY A 122 -49.27 -3.72 25.56
C GLY A 122 -49.21 -4.13 27.04
N SER A 123 -50.32 -4.62 27.60
CA SER A 123 -50.39 -5.05 29.00
C SER A 123 -49.73 -6.42 29.20
N THR A 124 -49.14 -6.68 30.37
CA THR A 124 -48.53 -7.98 30.70
C THR A 124 -49.48 -9.16 30.54
N LYS A 125 -50.80 -8.92 30.70
CA LYS A 125 -51.86 -9.92 30.49
C LYS A 125 -52.03 -10.31 29.01
N GLU A 126 -51.84 -9.38 28.09
CA GLU A 126 -51.95 -9.64 26.65
C GLU A 126 -50.71 -10.39 26.13
N LEU A 127 -49.53 -10.07 26.67
CA LEU A 127 -48.30 -10.81 26.39
C LEU A 127 -48.40 -12.27 26.87
N GLN A 128 -48.98 -12.50 28.05
CA GLN A 128 -49.24 -13.85 28.56
C GLN A 128 -50.27 -14.61 27.71
N ALA A 129 -51.29 -13.93 27.18
CA ALA A 129 -52.27 -14.57 26.29
C ALA A 129 -51.65 -14.99 24.95
N LEU A 130 -50.70 -14.21 24.42
CA LEU A 130 -49.96 -14.53 23.19
C LEU A 130 -48.99 -15.70 23.37
N LEU A 131 -48.34 -15.81 24.54
CA LEU A 131 -47.44 -16.93 24.85
C LEU A 131 -48.17 -18.26 25.07
N ASN A 132 -49.43 -18.21 25.47
CA ASN A 132 -50.23 -19.39 25.84
C ASN A 132 -51.18 -19.86 24.72
N LYS A 133 -51.21 -19.21 23.55
CA LYS A 133 -52.08 -19.60 22.43
C LYS A 133 -51.29 -19.84 21.14
N ASP A 134 -51.35 -21.06 20.63
CA ASP A 134 -50.89 -21.46 19.27
C ASP A 134 -51.84 -21.00 18.14
N GLU A 135 -52.73 -20.03 18.39
CA GLU A 135 -53.67 -19.54 17.38
C GLU A 135 -53.48 -18.05 17.11
N ARG A 136 -53.16 -17.73 15.85
CA ARG A 136 -52.97 -16.37 15.34
C ARG A 136 -54.32 -15.64 15.29
N PRO A 137 -54.55 -14.53 16.01
CA PRO A 137 -55.71 -13.71 15.75
C PRO A 137 -55.50 -12.89 14.47
N SER A 138 -56.44 -12.98 13.52
CA SER A 138 -56.54 -12.08 12.38
C SER A 138 -56.88 -10.67 12.88
N ILE A 139 -55.96 -9.72 12.66
CA ILE A 139 -56.15 -8.33 13.08
C ILE A 139 -57.03 -7.64 12.04
N THR A 140 -58.30 -7.42 12.35
CA THR A 140 -59.17 -6.54 11.55
C THR A 140 -58.87 -5.09 11.96
N SER A 141 -58.25 -4.33 11.06
CA SER A 141 -57.97 -2.91 11.26
C SER A 141 -59.26 -2.11 11.31
N LYS A 142 -59.65 -1.61 12.49
CA LYS A 142 -60.54 -0.45 12.57
C LYS A 142 -59.71 0.80 12.32
N LYS A 143 -59.91 1.43 11.17
CA LYS A 143 -59.65 2.86 11.00
C LYS A 143 -60.77 3.60 11.72
N GLU A 144 -60.44 4.33 12.77
CA GLU A 144 -61.27 5.42 13.25
C GLU A 144 -60.46 6.71 13.09
N GLU A 145 -61.22 7.75 12.72
CA GLU A 145 -60.86 9.08 12.20
C GLU A 145 -60.15 9.98 13.21
#